data_AF-A0AA97EYA3-F1
#
_entry.id   AF-A0AA97EYA3-F1
#
_cell.length_a   1.000
_cell.length_b   1.000
_cell.length_c   1.000
_cell.angle_alpha   90.00
_cell.angle_beta   90.00
_cell.angle_gamma   90.00
#
_symmetry.space_group_name_H-M   'P 1'
#
loop_
_entity.id
_entity.type
_entity.pdbx_description
1 polymer ?
#
loop_
_entity_poly.entity_id
_entity_poly.type
_entity_poly.pdbx_seq_one_letter_code
_entity_poly.pdbx_strand_id
1 'polypeptide(L)'
;MNDEQRYQQGIHVRTEVLGEKHVGRSIENLNEFNADFQNFISRFAWGEVWSRPGMPRHTRSLVTIAILLALGREDELKMHLRACFNNGVTQDDLKELLLHCSLYAGLPAANAAMHLAEQVFAELGMTPQKLNPAVQPDTAATHQDEWNENKRD
;
A
#
# COMPACT_ATOMS: atom_id res chain seq x y z
N MET A 1 22.93 13.52 -10.20
CA MET A 1 21.74 14.36 -10.00
C MET A 1 21.97 15.30 -8.83
N ASN A 2 21.79 16.61 -9.01
CA ASN A 2 21.89 17.58 -7.90
C ASN A 2 20.60 17.59 -7.05
N ASP A 3 20.59 18.33 -5.94
CA ASP A 3 19.47 18.32 -4.98
C ASP A 3 18.16 18.84 -5.58
N GLU A 4 18.23 19.88 -6.42
CA GLU A 4 17.06 20.42 -7.11
C GLU A 4 16.46 19.39 -8.07
N GLN A 5 17.29 18.76 -8.91
CA GLN A 5 16.84 17.71 -9.82
C GLN A 5 16.22 16.52 -9.07
N ARG A 6 16.78 16.13 -7.91
CA ARG A 6 16.21 15.07 -7.07
C ARG A 6 14.87 15.46 -6.48
N TYR A 7 14.73 16.73 -6.09
CA TYR A 7 13.47 17.24 -5.57
C TYR A 7 12.40 17.17 -6.66
N GLN A 8 12.70 17.66 -7.87
CA GLN A 8 11.76 17.62 -9.00
C GLN A 8 11.39 16.18 -9.38
N GLN A 9 12.36 15.27 -9.48
CA GLN A 9 12.08 13.85 -9.69
C GLN A 9 11.21 13.27 -8.56
N GLY A 10 11.53 13.65 -7.32
CA GLY A 10 10.81 13.22 -6.14
C GLY A 10 9.35 13.67 -6.13
N ILE A 11 9.07 14.92 -6.48
CA ILE A 11 7.70 15.41 -6.60
C ILE A 11 6.94 14.68 -7.70
N HIS A 12 7.56 14.48 -8.87
CA HIS A 12 6.95 13.72 -9.97
C HIS A 12 6.57 12.30 -9.51
N VAL A 13 7.54 11.56 -8.96
CA VAL A 13 7.34 10.21 -8.45
C VAL A 13 6.31 10.15 -7.32
N ARG A 14 6.37 11.09 -6.37
CA ARG A 14 5.44 11.17 -5.24
C ARG A 14 4.01 11.37 -5.74
N THR A 15 3.82 12.17 -6.78
CA THR A 15 2.51 12.40 -7.41
C THR A 15 1.99 11.16 -8.10
N GLU A 16 2.82 10.43 -8.85
CA GLU A 16 2.42 9.16 -9.47
C GLU A 16 1.96 8.13 -8.42
N VAL A 17 2.68 8.03 -7.30
CA VAL A 17 2.35 7.07 -6.23
C VAL A 17 1.16 7.52 -5.40
N LEU A 18 1.23 8.71 -4.79
CA LEU A 18 0.25 9.16 -3.79
C LEU A 18 -0.96 9.86 -4.39
N GLY A 19 -0.90 10.21 -5.68
CA GLY A 19 -1.94 10.96 -6.39
C GLY A 19 -1.82 12.46 -6.22
N GLU A 20 -2.19 13.17 -7.29
CA GLU A 20 -2.08 14.64 -7.40
C GLU A 20 -2.77 15.38 -6.25
N LYS A 21 -3.99 14.97 -5.89
CA LYS A 21 -4.76 15.61 -4.80
C LYS A 21 -4.04 15.56 -3.45
N HIS A 22 -3.36 14.45 -3.15
CA HIS A 22 -2.63 14.30 -1.89
C HIS A 22 -1.36 15.17 -1.88
N VAL A 23 -0.59 15.14 -2.97
CA VAL A 23 0.65 15.92 -3.08
C VAL A 23 0.36 17.41 -3.14
N GLY A 24 -0.66 17.83 -3.88
CA GLY A 24 -1.12 19.22 -3.92
C GLY A 24 -1.46 19.75 -2.54
N ARG A 25 -2.28 19.02 -1.77
CA ARG A 25 -2.59 19.38 -0.37
C ARG A 25 -1.34 19.45 0.51
N SER A 26 -0.36 18.56 0.30
CA SER A 26 0.89 18.57 1.07
C SER A 26 1.72 19.83 0.79
N ILE A 27 1.73 20.30 -0.46
CA ILE A 27 2.41 21.53 -0.89
C ILE A 27 1.67 22.77 -0.38
N GLU A 28 0.34 22.80 -0.50
CA GLU A 28 -0.49 23.92 -0.01
C GLU A 28 -0.36 24.14 1.51
N ASN A 29 -0.14 23.06 2.27
CA ASN A 29 0.02 23.10 3.72
C ASN A 29 1.48 23.27 4.19
N LEU A 30 2.41 23.60 3.27
CA LEU A 30 3.78 23.91 3.66
C LEU A 30 3.82 25.16 4.55
N ASN A 31 4.66 25.10 5.56
CA ASN A 31 4.93 26.20 6.47
C ASN A 31 6.40 26.15 6.93
N GLU A 32 6.85 27.19 7.62
CA GLU A 32 8.22 27.31 8.10
C GLU A 32 8.67 26.10 8.93
N PHE A 33 7.76 25.48 9.68
CA PHE A 33 8.10 24.33 10.53
C PHE A 33 8.28 23.03 9.75
N ASN A 34 7.50 22.80 8.68
CA ASN A 34 7.49 21.52 7.96
C ASN A 34 8.23 21.54 6.61
N ALA A 35 8.60 22.71 6.09
CA ALA A 35 9.13 22.86 4.73
C ALA A 35 10.41 22.04 4.51
N ASP A 36 11.37 22.12 5.43
CA ASP A 36 12.63 21.39 5.33
C ASP A 36 12.41 19.87 5.38
N PHE A 37 11.49 19.41 6.23
CA PHE A 37 11.14 18.00 6.32
C PHE A 37 10.45 17.51 5.03
N GLN A 38 9.50 18.28 4.49
CA GLN A 38 8.82 17.95 3.23
C GLN A 38 9.79 17.95 2.05
N ASN A 39 10.75 18.87 2.01
CA ASN A 39 11.82 18.88 1.02
C ASN A 39 12.69 17.62 1.14
N PHE A 40 13.15 17.31 2.36
CA PHE A 40 13.96 16.13 2.65
C PHE A 40 13.26 14.84 2.19
N ILE A 41 12.02 14.58 2.62
CA ILE A 41 11.32 13.35 2.23
C ILE A 41 11.05 13.31 0.73
N SER A 42 10.78 14.45 0.08
CA SER A 42 10.58 14.53 -1.37
C SER A 42 11.83 14.09 -2.12
N ARG A 43 13.01 14.56 -1.71
CA ARG A 43 14.28 14.15 -2.32
C ARG A 43 14.63 12.70 -2.05
N PHE A 44 14.56 12.25 -0.80
CA PHE A 44 15.16 10.96 -0.42
C PHE A 44 14.18 9.79 -0.54
N ALA A 45 12.95 9.91 -0.05
CA ALA A 45 12.00 8.82 -0.22
C ALA A 45 11.64 8.67 -1.71
N TRP A 46 11.25 9.77 -2.34
CA TRP A 46 10.67 9.73 -3.69
C TRP A 46 11.68 9.92 -4.81
N GLY A 47 12.60 10.87 -4.65
CA GLY A 47 13.65 11.17 -5.64
C GLY A 47 14.77 10.13 -5.69
N GLU A 48 15.04 9.43 -4.58
CA GLU A 48 16.13 8.44 -4.48
C GLU A 48 15.63 7.00 -4.33
N VAL A 49 14.83 6.66 -3.31
CA VAL A 49 14.54 5.24 -3.02
C VAL A 49 13.45 4.67 -3.92
N TRP A 50 12.33 5.38 -4.05
CA TRP A 50 11.17 4.93 -4.82
C TRP A 50 11.39 5.04 -6.34
N SER A 51 12.24 5.95 -6.78
CA SER A 51 12.61 6.15 -8.18
C SER A 51 13.60 5.11 -8.73
N ARG A 52 14.28 4.36 -7.85
CA ARG A 52 15.32 3.41 -8.26
C ARG A 52 14.78 2.25 -9.08
N PRO A 53 15.52 1.83 -10.13
CA PRO A 53 15.23 0.59 -10.82
C PRO A 53 15.50 -0.61 -9.90
N GLY A 54 14.87 -1.74 -10.20
CA GLY A 54 15.12 -3.03 -9.54
C GLY A 54 13.94 -3.62 -8.78
N MET A 55 13.03 -2.79 -8.26
CA MET A 55 11.77 -3.26 -7.69
C MET A 55 10.59 -2.47 -8.26
N PRO A 56 9.58 -3.14 -8.88
CA PRO A 56 8.38 -2.49 -9.39
C PRO A 56 7.59 -1.75 -8.31
N ARG A 57 6.82 -0.74 -8.72
CA ARG A 57 5.99 0.08 -7.82
C ARG A 57 4.96 -0.73 -7.05
N HIS A 58 4.31 -1.68 -7.72
CA HIS A 58 3.39 -2.66 -7.12
C HIS A 58 4.02 -3.33 -5.89
N THR A 59 5.18 -3.98 -6.08
CA THR A 59 5.89 -4.69 -5.01
C THR A 59 6.36 -3.76 -3.90
N ARG A 60 6.88 -2.56 -4.24
CA ARG A 60 7.26 -1.56 -3.23
C ARG A 60 6.09 -1.16 -2.35
N SER A 61 4.91 -0.94 -2.95
CA SER A 61 3.69 -0.64 -2.22
C SER A 61 3.32 -1.75 -1.24
N LEU A 62 3.32 -3.01 -1.67
CA LEU A 62 3.01 -4.14 -0.78
C LEU A 62 4.00 -4.25 0.39
N VAL A 63 5.30 -4.11 0.12
CA VAL A 63 6.33 -4.14 1.18
C VAL A 63 6.16 -2.98 2.16
N THR A 64 5.91 -1.76 1.67
CA THR A 64 5.66 -0.61 2.54
C THR A 64 4.42 -0.82 3.42
N ILE A 65 3.32 -1.33 2.85
CA ILE A 65 2.10 -1.62 3.61
C ILE A 65 2.36 -2.68 4.69
N ALA A 66 3.07 -3.77 4.36
CA ALA A 66 3.41 -4.80 5.34
C ALA A 66 4.25 -4.24 6.51
N ILE A 67 5.24 -3.38 6.22
CA ILE A 67 6.07 -2.75 7.25
C ILE A 67 5.23 -1.80 8.12
N LEU A 68 4.40 -0.94 7.53
CA LEU A 68 3.57 0.00 8.28
C LEU A 68 2.54 -0.70 9.16
N LEU A 69 1.95 -1.79 8.65
CA LEU A 69 1.09 -2.69 9.40
C LEU A 69 1.84 -3.29 10.59
N ALA A 70 2.99 -3.92 10.35
CA ALA A 70 3.77 -4.58 11.40
C ALA A 70 4.25 -3.60 12.49
N LEU A 71 4.51 -2.34 12.12
CA LEU A 71 4.90 -1.27 13.03
C LEU A 71 3.71 -0.55 13.69
N GLY A 72 2.46 -0.88 13.35
CA GLY A 72 1.27 -0.22 13.89
C GLY A 72 1.17 1.27 13.54
N ARG A 73 1.61 1.68 12.35
CA ARG A 73 1.60 3.08 11.89
C ARG A 73 0.34 3.40 11.09
N GLU A 74 -0.78 3.51 11.78
CA GLU A 74 -2.12 3.56 11.17
C GLU A 74 -2.34 4.71 10.19
N ASP A 75 -1.91 5.94 10.49
CA ASP A 75 -2.11 7.10 9.61
C ASP A 75 -1.36 6.95 8.27
N GLU A 76 -0.09 6.54 8.35
CA GLU A 76 0.73 6.25 7.17
C GLU A 76 0.22 5.03 6.41
N LEU A 77 -0.21 3.99 7.14
CA LEU A 77 -0.83 2.81 6.55
C LEU A 77 -2.09 3.18 5.76
N LYS A 78 -2.99 3.99 6.33
CA LYS A 78 -4.21 4.45 5.66
C LYS A 78 -3.91 5.29 4.42
N MET A 79 -2.81 6.07 4.43
CA MET A 79 -2.34 6.77 3.24
C MET A 79 -1.91 5.80 2.15
N HIS A 80 -1.05 4.83 2.49
CA HIS A 80 -0.49 3.87 1.54
C HIS A 80 -1.54 2.87 1.01
N LEU A 81 -2.51 2.46 1.82
CA LEU A 81 -3.65 1.63 1.38
C LEU A 81 -4.47 2.33 0.27
N ARG A 82 -4.63 3.65 0.36
CA ARG A 82 -5.32 4.42 -0.69
C ARG A 82 -4.47 4.61 -1.94
N ALA A 83 -3.19 4.91 -1.75
CA ALA A 83 -2.26 5.21 -2.83
C ALA A 83 -1.86 3.97 -3.65
N CYS A 84 -1.89 2.77 -3.04
CA CYS A 84 -1.36 1.56 -3.69
C CYS A 84 -2.05 1.19 -5.01
N PHE A 85 -3.32 1.56 -5.19
CA PHE A 85 -4.05 1.36 -6.43
C PHE A 85 -3.43 2.10 -7.63
N ASN A 86 -2.82 3.26 -7.42
CA ASN A 86 -2.08 3.98 -8.47
C ASN A 86 -0.84 3.21 -8.94
N ASN A 87 -0.34 2.29 -8.10
CA ASN A 87 0.81 1.45 -8.37
C ASN A 87 0.42 0.05 -8.89
N GLY A 88 -0.86 -0.16 -9.22
CA GLY A 88 -1.39 -1.41 -9.77
C GLY A 88 -1.72 -2.48 -8.72
N VAL A 89 -1.67 -2.17 -7.43
CA VAL A 89 -2.08 -3.10 -6.37
C VAL A 89 -3.59 -3.29 -6.41
N THR A 90 -4.05 -4.53 -6.26
CA THR A 90 -5.47 -4.91 -6.26
C THR A 90 -6.00 -5.18 -4.85
N GLN A 91 -7.33 -5.27 -4.69
CA GLN A 91 -7.92 -5.69 -3.42
C GLN A 91 -7.53 -7.12 -3.05
N ASP A 92 -7.33 -8.01 -4.02
CA ASP A 92 -6.86 -9.37 -3.78
C ASP A 92 -5.40 -9.41 -3.31
N ASP A 93 -4.52 -8.58 -3.88
CA ASP A 93 -3.15 -8.44 -3.38
C ASP A 93 -3.13 -8.02 -1.90
N LEU A 94 -3.97 -7.04 -1.54
CA LEU A 94 -4.10 -6.58 -0.16
C LEU A 94 -4.65 -7.68 0.74
N LYS A 95 -5.67 -8.41 0.31
CA LYS A 95 -6.22 -9.54 1.06
C LYS A 95 -5.14 -10.57 1.38
N GLU A 96 -4.37 -11.02 0.40
CA GLU A 96 -3.28 -11.99 0.59
C GLU A 96 -2.17 -11.44 1.49
N LEU A 97 -1.77 -10.18 1.29
CA LEU A 97 -0.75 -9.52 2.11
C LEU A 97 -1.17 -9.45 3.59
N LEU A 98 -2.41 -9.01 3.85
CA LEU A 98 -2.93 -8.85 5.22
C LEU A 98 -3.10 -10.20 5.92
N LEU A 99 -3.55 -11.23 5.19
CA LEU A 99 -3.61 -12.61 5.68
C LEU A 99 -2.21 -13.13 6.04
N HIS A 100 -1.22 -12.95 5.17
CA HIS A 100 0.15 -13.38 5.43
C HIS A 100 0.75 -12.66 6.65
N CYS A 101 0.56 -11.34 6.73
CA CYS A 101 1.01 -10.53 7.87
C CYS A 101 0.38 -10.97 9.20
N SER A 102 -0.83 -11.55 9.21
CA SER A 102 -1.45 -12.02 10.45
C SER A 102 -0.64 -13.09 11.19
N LEU A 103 0.16 -13.87 10.46
CA LEU A 103 1.00 -14.93 11.04
C LEU A 103 2.29 -14.38 11.66
N TYR A 104 2.87 -13.34 11.05
CA TYR A 104 4.19 -12.83 11.42
C TYR A 104 4.17 -11.54 12.24
N ALA A 105 3.18 -10.68 12.00
CA ALA A 105 2.92 -9.45 12.77
C ALA A 105 1.79 -9.62 13.80
N GLY A 106 1.10 -10.76 13.79
CA GLY A 106 0.03 -11.11 14.72
C GLY A 106 -1.36 -10.67 14.24
N LEU A 107 -2.37 -11.45 14.64
CA LEU A 107 -3.78 -11.23 14.34
C LEU A 107 -4.28 -9.83 14.72
N PRO A 108 -3.91 -9.22 15.87
CA PRO A 108 -4.39 -7.88 16.23
C PRO A 108 -3.95 -6.79 15.23
N ALA A 109 -2.70 -6.83 14.75
CA ALA A 109 -2.20 -5.84 13.79
C ALA A 109 -2.86 -6.02 12.41
N ALA A 110 -3.03 -7.27 11.97
CA ALA A 110 -3.75 -7.57 10.73
C ALA A 110 -5.23 -7.16 10.79
N ASN A 111 -5.92 -7.38 11.92
CA ASN A 111 -7.30 -6.94 12.10
C ASN A 111 -7.45 -5.41 11.99
N ALA A 112 -6.57 -4.65 12.65
CA ALA A 112 -6.57 -3.19 12.53
C ALA A 112 -6.37 -2.75 11.07
N ALA A 113 -5.43 -3.38 10.35
CA ALA A 113 -5.18 -3.09 8.96
C ALA A 113 -6.35 -3.47 8.02
N MET A 114 -7.03 -4.59 8.27
CA MET A 114 -8.24 -4.99 7.54
C MET A 114 -9.35 -3.93 7.68
N HIS A 115 -9.61 -3.47 8.90
CA HIS A 115 -10.60 -2.41 9.12
C HIS A 115 -10.21 -1.09 8.43
N LEU A 116 -8.93 -0.71 8.46
CA LEU A 116 -8.46 0.47 7.73
C LEU A 116 -8.61 0.31 6.21
N ALA A 117 -8.34 -0.88 5.67
CA ALA A 117 -8.52 -1.17 4.26
C ALA A 117 -10.00 -1.06 3.85
N GLU A 118 -10.92 -1.63 4.62
CA GLU A 118 -12.37 -1.51 4.37
C GLU A 118 -12.85 -0.05 4.40
N GLN A 119 -12.36 0.75 5.35
CA GLN A 119 -12.65 2.19 5.38
C GLN A 119 -12.17 2.89 4.11
N VAL A 120 -10.93 2.60 3.67
CA VAL A 120 -10.39 3.17 2.43
C VAL A 120 -11.20 2.73 1.21
N PHE A 121 -11.62 1.47 1.14
CA PHE A 121 -12.44 0.98 0.03
C PHE A 121 -13.79 1.69 -0.01
N ALA A 122 -14.43 1.91 1.14
CA ALA A 122 -15.66 2.69 1.22
C ALA A 122 -15.47 4.14 0.75
N GLU A 123 -14.39 4.80 1.16
CA GLU A 123 -14.05 6.16 0.72
C GLU A 123 -13.79 6.26 -0.79
N LEU A 124 -13.28 5.19 -1.40
CA LEU A 124 -13.00 5.11 -2.84
C LEU A 124 -14.18 4.58 -3.68
N GLY A 125 -15.30 4.20 -3.04
CA GLY A 125 -16.43 3.57 -3.74
C GLY A 125 -16.14 2.16 -4.26
N MET A 126 -15.15 1.47 -3.67
CA MET A 126 -14.69 0.12 -4.02
C MET A 126 -15.16 -0.93 -3.00
N THR A 127 -16.24 -0.67 -2.27
CA THR A 127 -16.71 -1.57 -1.20
C THR A 127 -16.99 -2.97 -1.74
N PRO A 128 -16.35 -4.03 -1.18
CA PRO A 128 -16.64 -5.40 -1.58
C PRO A 128 -18.09 -5.80 -1.31
N GLN A 129 -18.60 -6.76 -2.08
CA GLN A 129 -19.94 -7.29 -1.89
C GLN A 129 -20.05 -8.01 -0.53
N LYS A 130 -21.12 -7.72 0.21
CA LYS A 130 -21.44 -8.50 1.42
C LYS A 130 -21.78 -9.94 1.05
N LEU A 131 -21.10 -10.89 1.68
CA LEU A 131 -21.44 -12.30 1.55
C LEU A 131 -22.77 -12.61 2.24
N ASN A 132 -23.53 -13.54 1.67
CA ASN A 132 -24.71 -14.09 2.33
C ASN A 132 -24.24 -15.10 3.40
N PRO A 133 -24.56 -14.90 4.69
CA PRO A 133 -24.14 -15.82 5.76
C PRO A 133 -24.60 -17.27 5.54
N ALA A 134 -25.65 -17.50 4.75
CA ALA A 134 -26.16 -18.82 4.43
C ALA A 134 -25.35 -19.56 3.35
N VAL A 135 -24.42 -18.89 2.67
CA VAL A 135 -23.52 -19.49 1.66
C VAL A 135 -22.10 -19.33 2.18
N GLN A 136 -21.55 -20.39 2.78
CA GLN A 136 -20.13 -20.39 3.14
C GLN A 136 -19.30 -20.36 1.85
N PRO A 137 -18.24 -19.54 1.78
CA PRO A 137 -17.30 -19.63 0.67
C PRO A 137 -16.71 -21.04 0.65
N ASP A 138 -16.68 -21.66 -0.54
CA ASP A 138 -16.07 -22.97 -0.73
C ASP A 138 -14.55 -22.83 -0.59
N THR A 139 -14.06 -22.96 0.65
CA THR A 139 -12.63 -22.85 0.98
C THR A 139 -11.88 -24.16 0.74
N ALA A 140 -12.57 -25.23 0.31
CA ALA A 140 -12.02 -26.57 0.21
C ALA A 140 -11.68 -26.98 -1.24
N ALA A 141 -12.39 -26.45 -2.25
CA ALA A 141 -12.28 -26.94 -3.62
C ALA A 141 -10.99 -26.54 -4.38
N THR A 142 -10.28 -25.49 -3.99
CA THR A 142 -9.12 -24.98 -4.79
C THR A 142 -7.76 -25.54 -4.38
N HIS A 143 -7.59 -26.04 -3.15
CA HIS A 143 -6.25 -26.41 -2.65
C HIS A 143 -5.82 -27.86 -2.92
N GLN A 144 -6.75 -28.76 -3.26
CA GLN A 144 -6.43 -30.17 -3.45
C GLN A 144 -6.00 -30.51 -4.87
N ASP A 145 -6.50 -29.77 -5.87
CA ASP A 145 -6.23 -30.02 -7.28
C ASP A 145 -4.86 -29.45 -7.72
N GLU A 146 -4.53 -28.22 -7.32
CA GLU A 146 -3.26 -27.56 -7.68
C GLU A 146 -2.02 -28.23 -7.04
N TRP A 147 -2.13 -28.76 -5.82
CA TRP A 147 -1.01 -29.46 -5.16
C TRP A 147 -0.68 -30.80 -5.82
N ASN A 148 -1.69 -31.46 -6.42
CA ASN A 148 -1.54 -32.75 -7.08
C ASN A 148 -1.01 -32.63 -8.52
N GLU A 149 -1.23 -31.49 -9.19
CA GLU A 149 -0.67 -31.22 -10.51
C GLU A 149 0.83 -30.85 -10.43
N ASN A 150 1.25 -30.07 -9.43
CA ASN A 150 2.64 -29.65 -9.24
C ASN A 150 3.61 -30.73 -8.70
N LYS A 151 3.17 -31.99 -8.60
CA LYS A 151 4.00 -33.14 -8.16
C LYS A 151 4.26 -34.18 -9.26
N ARG A 152 3.88 -33.90 -10.50
CA ARG A 152 4.08 -34.80 -11.65
C ARG A 152 5.24 -34.38 -12.58
N ASP A 153 5.93 -33.29 -12.26
CA ASP A 153 7.15 -32.80 -12.93
C ASP A 153 8.34 -32.77 -11.94
#